data_AF-A0A2V6PNS2-F1
#
_entry.id   AF-A0A2V6PNS2-F1
#
_cell.length_a   1.000
_cell.length_b   1.000
_cell.length_c   1.000
_cell.angle_alpha   90.00
_cell.angle_beta   90.00
_cell.angle_gamma   90.00
#
_symmetry.space_group_name_H-M   'P 1'
#
loop_
_entity.id
_entity.type
_entity.pdbx_description
1 polymer ?
#
loop_
_entity_poly.entity_id
_entity_poly.type
_entity_poly.pdbx_seq_one_letter_code
_entity_poly.pdbx_strand_id
1 'polypeptide(L)'
;MAFSGGSYDEVARWLWNFLTSHAKREHPRIEVALEHVDGRLYRAQLTFGDRRSPELEFDYRDVAELRGNLDWCRELAGRVRQLAREHLLTPLAAQPTSGAR
;
A
#
# COMPACT_ATOMS: atom_id res chain seq x y z
N MET A 1 -13.91 11.83 -21.69
CA MET A 1 -13.70 10.49 -22.27
C MET A 1 -13.32 9.56 -21.13
N ALA A 2 -14.14 8.55 -20.84
CA ALA A 2 -13.85 7.57 -19.78
C ALA A 2 -12.86 6.54 -20.34
N PHE A 3 -11.65 6.46 -19.79
CA PHE A 3 -10.82 5.27 -19.96
C PHE A 3 -11.58 4.09 -19.34
N SER A 4 -11.64 2.93 -19.99
CA SER A 4 -12.23 1.70 -19.42
C SER A 4 -11.57 1.26 -18.10
N GLY A 5 -10.47 1.91 -17.71
CA GLY A 5 -9.78 1.80 -16.44
C GLY A 5 -10.40 2.59 -15.27
N GLY A 6 -11.59 3.21 -15.40
CA GLY A 6 -12.24 3.93 -14.29
C GLY A 6 -11.56 5.26 -13.95
N SER A 7 -12.15 6.02 -13.03
CA SER A 7 -11.59 7.29 -12.54
C SER A 7 -10.46 7.09 -11.54
N TYR A 8 -9.61 8.11 -11.36
CA TYR A 8 -8.51 8.08 -10.38
C TYR A 8 -9.00 7.67 -8.98
N ASP A 9 -10.09 8.25 -8.48
CA ASP A 9 -10.65 7.88 -7.17
C ASP A 9 -11.19 6.45 -7.10
N GLU A 10 -11.78 5.93 -8.19
CA GLU A 10 -12.21 4.53 -8.25
C GLU A 10 -11.04 3.57 -8.22
N VAL A 11 -9.96 3.90 -8.94
CA VAL A 11 -8.73 3.10 -8.95
C VAL A 11 -8.03 3.17 -7.58
N ALA A 12 -7.99 4.34 -6.95
CA ALA A 12 -7.47 4.51 -5.59
C ALA A 12 -8.25 3.65 -4.59
N ARG A 13 -9.58 3.68 -4.66
CA ARG A 13 -10.45 2.86 -3.79
C ARG A 13 -10.22 1.37 -4.01
N TRP A 14 -10.09 0.93 -5.26
CA TRP A 14 -9.77 -0.46 -5.57
C TRP A 14 -8.41 -0.85 -4.98
N LEU A 15 -7.38 -0.04 -5.21
CA LEU A 15 -6.03 -0.28 -4.71
C LEU A 15 -6.02 -0.35 -3.19
N TRP A 16 -6.62 0.62 -2.50
CA TRP A 16 -6.71 0.63 -1.04
C TRP A 16 -7.37 -0.63 -0.49
N ASN A 17 -8.50 -1.05 -1.07
CA ASN A 17 -9.20 -2.27 -0.66
C ASN A 17 -8.34 -3.52 -0.89
N PHE A 18 -7.65 -3.60 -2.04
CA PHE A 18 -6.76 -4.70 -2.37
C PHE A 18 -5.62 -4.82 -1.35
N LEU A 19 -4.87 -3.73 -1.16
CA LEU A 19 -3.76 -3.68 -0.21
C LEU A 19 -4.22 -4.01 1.21
N THR A 20 -5.32 -3.40 1.66
CA THR A 20 -5.89 -3.64 3.01
C THR A 20 -6.27 -5.09 3.21
N SER A 21 -6.98 -5.69 2.25
CA SER A 21 -7.42 -7.09 2.33
C SER A 21 -6.24 -8.04 2.44
N HIS A 22 -5.16 -7.80 1.69
CA HIS A 22 -3.98 -8.66 1.72
C HIS A 22 -3.10 -8.44 2.95
N ALA A 23 -2.98 -7.20 3.44
CA ALA A 23 -2.25 -6.90 4.67
C ALA A 23 -2.94 -7.49 5.91
N LYS A 24 -4.28 -7.36 6.00
CA LYS A 24 -5.06 -7.87 7.14
C LYS A 24 -5.06 -9.39 7.27
N ARG A 25 -4.75 -10.13 6.19
CA ARG A 25 -4.56 -11.59 6.23
C ARG A 25 -3.32 -12.00 7.01
N GLU A 26 -2.33 -11.13 7.13
CA GLU A 26 -1.14 -11.38 7.94
C GLU A 26 -1.36 -10.95 9.40
N HIS A 27 -2.00 -9.79 9.63
CA HIS A 27 -2.45 -9.41 10.96
C HIS A 27 -3.60 -8.39 10.93
N PRO A 28 -4.69 -8.57 11.71
CA PRO A 28 -5.90 -7.74 11.61
C PRO A 28 -5.72 -6.27 12.01
N ARG A 29 -4.75 -5.97 12.89
CA ARG A 29 -4.37 -4.60 13.29
C ARG A 29 -3.47 -3.86 12.29
N ILE A 30 -3.08 -4.49 11.18
CA ILE A 30 -2.39 -3.75 10.12
C ILE A 30 -3.41 -2.89 9.38
N GLU A 31 -3.08 -1.62 9.23
CA GLU A 31 -3.84 -0.66 8.44
C GLU A 31 -3.02 -0.20 7.24
N VAL A 32 -3.69 0.26 6.19
CA VAL A 32 -3.06 0.82 4.99
C VAL A 32 -3.48 2.27 4.84
N ALA A 33 -2.49 3.16 4.85
CA ALA A 33 -2.66 4.55 4.42
C ALA A 33 -2.40 4.62 2.91
N LEU A 34 -3.26 5.34 2.18
CA LEU A 34 -3.08 5.62 0.75
C LEU A 34 -3.17 7.13 0.53
N GLU A 35 -2.11 7.72 0.02
CA GLU A 35 -2.01 9.14 -0.34
C GLU A 35 -2.13 9.30 -1.86
N HIS A 36 -2.82 10.38 -2.26
CA HIS A 36 -2.99 10.78 -3.65
C HIS A 36 -1.92 11.83 -3.98
N VAL A 37 -1.10 11.57 -4.98
CA VAL A 37 0.03 12.45 -5.36
C VAL A 37 -0.18 12.95 -6.79
N ASP A 38 -0.44 14.26 -6.91
CA ASP A 38 -0.59 15.01 -8.16
C ASP A 38 -1.56 14.42 -9.19
N GLY A 39 -2.53 13.59 -8.76
CA GLY A 39 -3.49 12.93 -9.64
C GLY A 39 -2.87 11.88 -10.58
N ARG A 40 -1.62 11.46 -10.33
CA ARG A 40 -0.88 10.50 -11.16
C ARG A 40 -0.35 9.32 -10.36
N LEU A 41 0.06 9.54 -9.12
CA LEU A 41 0.69 8.50 -8.32
C LEU A 41 -0.15 8.23 -7.07
N TYR A 42 -0.07 7.01 -6.57
CA TYR A 42 -0.53 6.66 -5.22
C TYR A 42 0.67 6.26 -4.38
N ARG A 43 0.70 6.72 -3.13
CA ARG A 43 1.68 6.25 -2.14
C ARG A 43 0.96 5.48 -1.06
N ALA A 44 1.29 4.20 -0.93
CA ALA A 44 0.74 3.35 0.09
C ALA A 44 1.77 3.07 1.19
N GLN A 45 1.32 3.04 2.43
CA GLN A 45 2.15 2.67 3.56
C GLN A 45 1.36 1.79 4.53
N LEU A 46 1.99 0.71 5.00
CA LEU A 46 1.43 -0.16 6.01
C LEU A 46 1.76 0.40 7.38
N THR A 47 0.78 0.34 8.28
CA THR A 47 0.95 0.80 9.66
C THR A 47 0.55 -0.29 10.64
N PHE A 48 1.27 -0.37 11.76
CA PHE A 48 0.98 -1.29 12.85
C PHE A 48 1.42 -0.65 14.17
N GLY A 49 0.45 -0.21 14.98
CA GLY A 49 0.74 0.68 16.11
C GLY A 49 1.45 1.93 15.60
N ASP A 50 2.56 2.30 16.23
CA ASP A 50 3.36 3.47 15.84
C ASP A 50 4.35 3.21 14.69
N ARG A 51 4.38 1.98 14.14
CA ARG A 51 5.34 1.57 13.11
C ARG A 51 4.78 1.82 11.71
N ARG A 52 5.61 2.34 10.82
CA ARG A 52 5.33 2.57 9.39
C ARG A 52 6.28 1.76 8.51
N SER A 53 5.75 1.10 7.48
CA SER A 53 6.58 0.44 6.48
C SER A 53 7.28 1.45 5.56
N PRO A 54 8.26 1.01 4.76
CA PRO A 54 8.61 1.73 3.54
C PRO A 54 7.37 2.03 2.68
N GLU A 55 7.42 3.14 1.95
CA GLU A 55 6.36 3.53 1.02
C GLU A 55 6.39 2.66 -0.24
N LEU A 56 5.20 2.34 -0.73
CA LEU A 56 4.97 1.71 -2.01
C LEU A 56 4.36 2.74 -2.95
N GLU A 57 5.05 3.06 -4.03
CA GLU A 57 4.55 3.97 -5.05
C GLU A 57 3.92 3.19 -6.21
N PHE A 58 2.80 3.70 -6.71
CA PHE A 58 2.04 3.12 -7.81
C PHE A 58 1.63 4.21 -8.80
N ASP A 59 1.90 4.02 -10.10
CA ASP A 59 1.34 4.90 -11.13
C ASP A 59 -0.13 4.54 -11.38
N TYR A 60 -0.96 5.57 -11.47
CA TYR A 60 -2.39 5.44 -11.71
C TYR A 60 -2.68 4.65 -12.99
N ARG A 61 -1.96 4.92 -14.08
CA ARG A 61 -2.22 4.27 -15.37
C ARG A 61 -1.90 2.78 -15.29
N ASP A 62 -0.79 2.44 -14.66
CA ASP A 62 -0.36 1.05 -14.49
C ASP A 62 -1.38 0.27 -13.64
N VAL A 63 -1.83 0.84 -12.50
CA VAL A 63 -2.87 0.19 -11.68
C VAL A 63 -4.19 0.13 -12.44
N ALA A 64 -4.53 1.17 -13.20
CA ALA A 64 -5.76 1.21 -13.95
C ALA A 64 -5.83 0.10 -15.01
N GLU A 65 -4.71 -0.19 -15.66
CA GLU A 65 -4.57 -1.22 -16.69
C GLU A 65 -4.42 -2.63 -16.10
N LEU A 66 -3.58 -2.79 -15.07
CA LEU A 66 -3.14 -4.10 -14.60
C LEU A 66 -4.04 -4.70 -13.50
N ARG A 67 -4.96 -3.96 -12.89
CA ARG A 67 -5.83 -4.48 -11.83
C ARG A 67 -6.73 -5.66 -12.24
N GLY A 68 -6.93 -5.87 -13.55
CA GLY A 68 -7.63 -7.04 -14.10
C GLY A 68 -6.72 -8.25 -14.39
N ASN A 69 -5.40 -8.07 -14.32
CA ASN A 69 -4.40 -9.10 -14.60
C ASN A 69 -4.13 -9.92 -13.32
N LEU A 70 -4.38 -11.24 -13.38
CA LEU A 70 -4.27 -12.14 -12.24
C LEU A 70 -2.82 -12.37 -11.78
N ASP A 71 -1.87 -12.43 -12.70
CA ASP A 71 -0.46 -12.62 -12.38
C ASP A 71 0.10 -11.39 -11.67
N TRP A 72 -0.21 -10.20 -12.21
CA TRP A 72 0.15 -8.93 -11.55
C TRP A 72 -0.49 -8.80 -10.16
N CYS A 73 -1.77 -9.14 -10.03
CA CYS A 73 -2.44 -9.17 -8.72
C CYS A 73 -1.75 -10.14 -7.75
N ARG A 74 -1.33 -11.33 -8.22
CA ARG A 74 -0.64 -12.32 -7.38
C ARG A 74 0.69 -11.80 -6.88
N GLU A 75 1.48 -11.18 -7.75
CA GLU A 75 2.76 -10.57 -7.40
C GLU A 75 2.57 -9.44 -6.39
N LEU A 76 1.62 -8.54 -6.63
CA LEU A 76 1.31 -7.45 -5.71
C LEU A 76 0.85 -7.98 -4.34
N ALA A 77 -0.05 -8.96 -4.32
CA ALA A 77 -0.47 -9.61 -3.09
C ALA A 77 0.70 -10.27 -2.34
N GLY A 78 1.61 -10.93 -3.06
CA GLY A 78 2.84 -11.48 -2.50
C GLY A 78 3.70 -10.42 -1.82
N ARG A 79 3.96 -9.31 -2.53
CA ARG A 79 4.74 -8.18 -2.03
C ARG A 79 4.14 -7.56 -0.78
N VAL A 80 2.83 -7.31 -0.77
CA VAL A 80 2.12 -6.69 0.38
C VAL A 80 2.16 -7.61 1.60
N ARG A 81 1.96 -8.92 1.41
CA ARG A 81 2.01 -9.90 2.50
C ARG A 81 3.42 -10.06 3.04
N GLN A 82 4.43 -10.06 2.18
CA GLN A 82 5.81 -10.07 2.61
C GLN A 82 6.15 -8.83 3.45
N LEU A 83 5.81 -7.64 2.94
CA LEU A 83 6.01 -6.39 3.66
C LEU A 83 5.30 -6.38 5.01
N ALA A 84 4.06 -6.87 5.06
CA ALA A 84 3.31 -7.01 6.31
C ALA A 84 4.02 -7.93 7.32
N ARG A 85 4.53 -9.09 6.89
CA ARG A 85 5.28 -10.01 7.77
C ARG A 85 6.57 -9.39 8.28
N GLU A 86 7.35 -8.77 7.40
CA GLU A 86 8.57 -8.07 7.78
C GLU A 86 8.26 -6.99 8.81
N HIS A 87 7.20 -6.21 8.57
CA HIS A 87 6.74 -5.16 9.49
C HIS A 87 6.28 -5.68 10.85
N LEU A 88 5.78 -6.92 10.93
CA LEU A 88 5.46 -7.57 12.20
C LEU A 88 6.72 -7.98 12.95
N LEU A 89 7.70 -8.56 12.23
CA LEU A 89 8.91 -9.17 12.75
C LEU A 89 10.00 -8.17 13.11
N THR A 90 10.00 -6.95 12.58
CA THR A 90 10.96 -5.91 12.96
C THR A 90 10.67 -5.44 14.40
N PRO A 91 11.49 -5.79 15.41
CA PRO A 91 11.35 -5.19 16.74
C PRO A 91 11.52 -3.67 16.62
N LEU A 92 10.95 -2.92 17.57
CA LEU A 92 11.07 -1.47 17.67
C LEU A 92 12.56 -1.06 17.57
N ALA A 93 13.07 -0.84 16.37
CA ALA A 93 14.34 -0.17 16.18
C ALA A 93 14.07 1.24 16.67
N ALA A 94 14.68 1.57 17.81
CA ALA A 94 14.58 2.84 18.46
C ALA A 94 14.64 3.95 17.42
N GLN A 95 13.53 4.67 17.26
CA GLN A 95 13.54 5.92 16.53
C GLN A 95 14.62 6.78 17.19
N PRO A 96 15.60 7.36 16.45
CA PRO A 96 16.46 8.35 17.05
C PRO A 96 15.53 9.46 17.54
N THR A 97 15.45 9.62 18.87
CA THR A 97 14.92 10.82 19.48
C THR A 97 15.73 11.96 18.90
N SER A 98 15.18 12.67 17.92
CA SER A 98 15.67 13.99 17.56
C SER A 98 15.28 14.93 18.69
N GLY A 99 16.00 14.78 19.80
CA GLY A 99 16.15 15.76 20.85
C GLY A 99 17.58 16.24 20.75
N ALA A 100 17.79 17.38 20.10
CA ALA A 100 18.95 18.21 20.33
C ALA A 100 18.72 19.63 19.81
N ARG A 101 18.32 20.48 20.76
CA ARG A 101 18.56 21.93 20.90
C ARG A 101 17.86 22.91 19.95
#